data_AF-A0A948PSW8-F1
#
_entry.id   AF-A0A948PSW8-F1
#
_cell.length_a   1.000
_cell.length_b   1.000
_cell.length_c   1.000
_cell.angle_alpha   90.00
_cell.angle_beta   90.00
_cell.angle_gamma   90.00
#
_symmetry.space_group_name_H-M   'P 1'
#
loop_
_entity.id
_entity.type
_entity.pdbx_description
1 polymer ?
#
loop_
_entity_poly.entity_id
_entity_poly.type
_entity_poly.pdbx_seq_one_letter_code
_entity_poly.pdbx_strand_id
1 'polypeptide(L)'
;MKRAKIVATGKWLPERILTNIDLESMVETSDEWITARTGIKERRIAPSDMAASDMAYLAAKDIAKNEFIDLIIVSTSTPDTIFPSTACLLSEKLGLSKCACFDLSAACTGFSYALECGRRFIETGGSKAALIVASETTSKFINWKDRSTCVLFGDGAGAVLLKPKEKGGIIGSYFNTNGKLEDILKIPAGGSRMPASPSTVEKNLHTIQMDGPEVFKYAVLAMSEAIKKILSTHSLSSDDISLFIPHQANLRIINLLSKRLKIPCEKMFVNLDKYGNMMSASSVVALDEAVKSGRIQEGDLILMVAVGGGFTYSAILIEW
;
A
#
# COMPACT_ATOMS: atom_id res chain seq x y z
N MET A 1 -17.01 -15.63 -18.49
CA MET A 1 -17.25 -14.28 -17.92
C MET A 1 -15.89 -13.64 -17.79
N LYS A 2 -15.69 -12.43 -18.33
CA LYS A 2 -14.37 -11.79 -18.29
C LYS A 2 -13.99 -11.45 -16.86
N ARG A 3 -12.76 -11.76 -16.45
CA ARG A 3 -12.19 -11.37 -15.16
C ARG A 3 -11.42 -10.06 -15.30
N ALA A 4 -11.31 -9.30 -14.23
CA ALA A 4 -10.41 -8.15 -14.19
C ALA A 4 -8.97 -8.66 -14.05
N LYS A 5 -8.12 -8.36 -15.04
CA LYS A 5 -6.69 -8.71 -15.05
C LYS A 5 -5.84 -7.44 -15.01
N ILE A 6 -4.78 -7.48 -14.21
CA ILE A 6 -3.72 -6.47 -14.23
C ILE A 6 -2.95 -6.65 -15.54
N VAL A 7 -2.96 -5.62 -16.39
CA VAL A 7 -2.29 -5.66 -17.71
C VAL A 7 -1.06 -4.78 -17.79
N ALA A 8 -0.88 -3.87 -16.83
CA ALA A 8 0.28 -3.00 -16.72
C ALA A 8 0.52 -2.64 -15.26
N THR A 9 1.78 -2.46 -14.89
CA THR A 9 2.21 -1.97 -13.58
C THR A 9 3.13 -0.76 -13.75
N GLY A 10 3.14 0.11 -12.76
CA GLY A 10 4.01 1.28 -12.71
C GLY A 10 4.36 1.62 -11.26
N LYS A 11 5.49 2.27 -11.07
CA LYS A 11 5.90 2.83 -9.78
C LYS A 11 6.66 4.12 -9.98
N TRP A 12 6.62 4.96 -8.98
CA TRP A 12 7.53 6.08 -8.85
C TRP A 12 7.95 6.23 -7.39
N LEU A 13 9.22 6.58 -7.20
CA LEU A 13 9.85 6.72 -5.90
C LEU A 13 10.63 8.04 -5.88
N PRO A 14 10.58 8.81 -4.78
CA PRO A 14 11.44 9.97 -4.63
C PRO A 14 12.93 9.64 -4.77
N GLU A 15 13.67 10.59 -5.33
CA GLU A 15 15.13 10.49 -5.49
C GLU A 15 15.88 10.63 -4.17
N ARG A 16 15.36 11.45 -3.24
CA ARG A 16 15.98 11.66 -1.94
C ARG A 16 15.88 10.39 -1.10
N ILE A 17 17.05 9.84 -0.77
CA ILE A 17 17.22 8.73 0.15
C ILE A 17 17.49 9.30 1.55
N LEU A 18 16.78 8.79 2.54
CA LEU A 18 17.06 9.00 3.96
C LEU A 18 17.53 7.67 4.55
N THR A 19 18.81 7.58 4.89
CA THR A 19 19.42 6.37 5.46
C THR A 19 19.15 6.28 6.96
N ASN A 20 19.41 5.13 7.57
CA ASN A 20 19.41 5.04 9.02
C ASN A 20 20.50 5.92 9.67
N ILE A 21 21.67 6.06 9.02
CA ILE A 21 22.77 6.93 9.49
C ILE A 21 22.31 8.39 9.57
N ASP A 22 21.54 8.85 8.60
CA ASP A 22 20.96 10.20 8.63
C ASP A 22 20.03 10.39 9.85
N LEU A 23 19.26 9.35 10.22
CA LEU A 23 18.35 9.38 11.36
C LEU A 23 19.08 9.41 12.72
N GLU A 24 20.30 8.87 12.81
CA GLU A 24 21.14 8.96 14.02
C GLU A 24 21.45 10.41 14.38
N SER A 25 21.54 11.29 13.38
CA SER A 25 21.76 12.72 13.56
C SER A 25 20.46 13.49 13.90
N MET A 26 19.29 12.84 13.84
CA MET A 26 17.98 13.46 14.04
C MET A 26 17.34 13.06 15.37
N VAL A 27 17.49 11.81 15.79
CA VAL A 27 16.89 11.23 17.01
C VAL A 27 17.81 10.18 17.63
N GLU A 28 17.62 9.89 18.91
CA GLU A 28 18.39 8.86 19.64
C GLU A 28 18.07 7.45 19.12
N THR A 29 18.84 7.00 18.12
CA THR A 29 18.71 5.71 17.43
C THR A 29 20.06 5.27 16.82
N SER A 30 20.09 4.10 16.16
CA SER A 30 21.24 3.61 15.37
C SER A 30 20.77 2.74 14.20
N ASP A 31 21.59 2.58 13.16
CA ASP A 31 21.33 1.63 12.07
C ASP A 31 21.09 0.21 12.58
N GLU A 32 21.91 -0.26 13.51
CA GLU A 32 21.76 -1.60 14.09
C GLU A 32 20.42 -1.74 14.80
N TRP A 33 20.00 -0.70 15.54
CA TRP A 33 18.73 -0.70 16.26
C TRP A 33 17.54 -0.73 15.31
N ILE A 34 17.55 0.10 14.26
CA ILE A 34 16.48 0.18 13.27
C ILE A 34 16.41 -1.13 12.49
N THR A 35 17.53 -1.55 11.90
CA THR A 35 17.63 -2.76 11.07
C THR A 35 17.18 -4.00 11.86
N ALA A 36 17.62 -4.17 13.11
CA ALA A 36 17.22 -5.32 13.93
C ALA A 36 15.71 -5.35 14.25
N ARG A 37 15.07 -4.18 14.37
CA ARG A 37 13.66 -4.07 14.77
C ARG A 37 12.68 -3.97 13.62
N THR A 38 13.12 -3.53 12.46
CA THR A 38 12.26 -3.22 11.32
C THR A 38 12.70 -3.89 10.02
N GLY A 39 14.00 -4.17 9.87
CA GLY A 39 14.62 -4.60 8.62
C GLY A 39 14.82 -3.46 7.60
N ILE A 40 14.49 -2.22 7.96
CA ILE A 40 14.61 -1.05 7.09
C ILE A 40 16.04 -0.50 7.20
N LYS A 41 16.67 -0.22 6.05
CA LYS A 41 18.00 0.40 5.97
C LYS A 41 17.93 1.85 5.47
N GLU A 42 17.02 2.08 4.53
CA GLU A 42 16.77 3.39 3.95
C GLU A 42 15.29 3.56 3.58
N ARG A 43 14.89 4.82 3.37
CA ARG A 43 13.57 5.18 2.87
C ARG A 43 13.65 6.34 1.88
N ARG A 44 12.59 6.52 1.10
CA ARG A 44 12.47 7.62 0.13
C ARG A 44 11.62 8.74 0.71
N ILE A 45 12.03 9.99 0.49
CA ILE A 45 11.35 11.17 1.03
C ILE A 45 10.99 12.11 -0.11
N ALA A 46 9.70 12.41 -0.24
CA ALA A 46 9.21 13.33 -1.25
C ALA A 46 9.73 14.76 -1.00
N PRO A 47 10.00 15.54 -2.06
CA PRO A 47 10.22 16.98 -1.95
C PRO A 47 9.06 17.68 -1.24
N SER A 48 9.34 18.80 -0.57
CA SER A 48 8.33 19.53 0.22
C SER A 48 7.15 20.02 -0.61
N ASP A 49 7.39 20.37 -1.87
CA ASP A 49 6.44 20.88 -2.85
C ASP A 49 5.66 19.78 -3.60
N MET A 50 6.01 18.51 -3.41
CA MET A 50 5.38 17.38 -4.10
C MET A 50 4.23 16.78 -3.29
N ALA A 51 3.04 16.68 -3.85
CA ALA A 51 1.87 16.08 -3.22
C ALA A 51 1.62 14.63 -3.70
N ALA A 52 0.63 13.95 -3.11
CA ALA A 52 0.29 12.58 -3.48
C ALA A 52 -0.15 12.47 -4.95
N SER A 53 -0.88 13.44 -5.49
CA SER A 53 -1.29 13.46 -6.90
C SER A 53 -0.13 13.57 -7.88
N ASP A 54 0.96 14.26 -7.50
CA ASP A 54 2.17 14.38 -8.33
C ASP A 54 2.89 13.04 -8.45
N MET A 55 3.09 12.34 -7.33
CA MET A 55 3.69 11.00 -7.33
C MET A 55 2.80 9.99 -8.05
N ALA A 56 1.48 10.08 -7.87
CA ALA A 56 0.50 9.27 -8.57
C ALA A 56 0.59 9.46 -10.09
N TYR A 57 0.73 10.70 -10.55
CA TYR A 57 0.94 11.02 -11.96
C TYR A 57 2.23 10.37 -12.49
N LEU A 58 3.34 10.51 -11.77
CA LEU A 58 4.61 9.94 -12.19
C LEU A 58 4.60 8.41 -12.24
N ALA A 59 3.86 7.75 -11.35
CA ALA A 59 3.69 6.30 -11.36
C ALA A 59 2.78 5.79 -12.49
N ALA A 60 1.85 6.62 -12.97
CA ALA A 60 0.79 6.21 -13.91
C ALA A 60 0.94 6.75 -15.34
N LYS A 61 1.73 7.81 -15.57
CA LYS A 61 1.78 8.51 -16.86
C LYS A 61 2.12 7.60 -18.05
N ASP A 62 3.03 6.64 -17.88
CA ASP A 62 3.45 5.74 -18.97
C ASP A 62 2.38 4.69 -19.29
N ILE A 63 1.61 4.28 -18.28
CA ILE A 63 0.42 3.43 -18.45
C ILE A 63 -0.65 4.21 -19.22
N ALA A 64 -1.00 5.40 -18.76
CA ALA A 64 -2.09 6.20 -19.30
C ALA A 64 -1.83 6.71 -20.72
N LYS A 65 -0.56 6.94 -21.10
CA LYS A 65 -0.19 7.45 -22.43
C LYS A 65 -0.71 6.58 -23.58
N ASN A 66 -0.81 5.27 -23.37
CA ASN A 66 -1.14 4.31 -24.42
C ASN A 66 -2.50 3.64 -24.24
N GLU A 67 -3.29 4.08 -23.25
CA GLU A 67 -4.46 3.35 -22.79
C GLU A 67 -5.66 4.27 -22.64
N PHE A 68 -6.82 3.78 -23.06
CA PHE A 68 -8.09 4.37 -22.66
C PHE A 68 -8.35 4.05 -21.20
N ILE A 69 -8.72 5.04 -20.39
CA ILE A 69 -9.04 4.89 -18.96
C ILE A 69 -10.36 5.61 -18.71
N ASP A 70 -11.36 4.86 -18.20
CA ASP A 70 -12.68 5.41 -17.85
C ASP A 70 -12.96 5.43 -16.34
N LEU A 71 -12.06 4.86 -15.54
CA LEU A 71 -12.12 4.89 -14.08
C LEU A 71 -10.73 5.07 -13.46
N ILE A 72 -10.62 6.00 -12.51
CA ILE A 72 -9.47 6.16 -11.62
C ILE A 72 -9.91 5.91 -10.18
N ILE A 73 -9.18 5.06 -9.47
CA ILE A 73 -9.30 4.93 -8.01
C ILE A 73 -7.93 5.20 -7.40
N VAL A 74 -7.83 6.25 -6.57
CA VAL A 74 -6.59 6.55 -5.83
C VAL A 74 -6.74 6.11 -4.38
N SER A 75 -5.92 5.17 -3.95
CA SER A 75 -5.72 4.81 -2.56
C SER A 75 -4.69 5.75 -1.93
N THR A 76 -5.10 6.56 -0.96
CA THR A 76 -4.18 7.40 -0.18
C THR A 76 -4.71 7.70 1.21
N SER A 77 -3.81 7.78 2.19
CA SER A 77 -4.08 8.32 3.52
C SER A 77 -3.48 9.72 3.70
N THR A 78 -2.82 10.23 2.66
CA THR A 78 -2.06 11.47 2.66
C THR A 78 -2.41 12.31 1.42
N PRO A 79 -3.72 12.60 1.21
CA PRO A 79 -4.17 13.29 0.02
C PRO A 79 -3.61 14.72 -0.03
N ASP A 80 -3.58 15.29 -1.24
CA ASP A 80 -3.20 16.69 -1.48
C ASP A 80 -3.98 17.66 -0.59
N THR A 81 -5.27 17.39 -0.44
CA THR A 81 -6.23 18.13 0.38
C THR A 81 -7.37 17.20 0.76
N ILE A 82 -8.21 17.59 1.72
CA ILE A 82 -9.41 16.83 2.10
C ILE A 82 -10.42 16.80 0.94
N PHE A 83 -10.53 17.90 0.20
CA PHE A 83 -11.29 18.00 -1.04
C PHE A 83 -10.73 19.12 -1.94
N PRO A 84 -10.74 18.96 -3.27
CA PRO A 84 -11.22 17.80 -4.06
C PRO A 84 -10.35 16.54 -3.89
N SER A 85 -10.81 15.40 -4.41
CA SER A 85 -10.07 14.14 -4.30
C SER A 85 -8.75 14.16 -5.09
N THR A 86 -7.75 13.44 -4.60
CA THR A 86 -6.46 13.21 -5.26
C THR A 86 -6.65 12.62 -6.65
N ALA A 87 -7.64 11.73 -6.82
CA ALA A 87 -8.02 11.14 -8.09
C ALA A 87 -8.51 12.16 -9.12
N CYS A 88 -9.22 13.22 -8.68
CA CYS A 88 -9.61 14.32 -9.58
C CYS A 88 -8.39 15.09 -10.09
N LEU A 89 -7.45 15.40 -9.19
CA LEU A 89 -6.20 16.08 -9.55
C LEU A 89 -5.35 15.22 -10.49
N LEU A 90 -5.30 13.90 -10.24
CA LEU A 90 -4.61 12.95 -11.11
C LEU A 90 -5.27 12.89 -12.51
N SER A 91 -6.60 12.83 -12.58
CA SER A 91 -7.32 12.80 -13.86
C SER A 91 -6.98 14.01 -14.73
N GLU A 92 -6.92 15.20 -14.13
CA GLU A 92 -6.51 16.43 -14.81
C GLU A 92 -5.04 16.35 -15.27
N LYS A 93 -4.12 15.93 -14.39
CA LYS A 93 -2.69 15.78 -14.72
C LYS A 93 -2.44 14.78 -15.86
N LEU A 94 -3.27 13.75 -15.98
CA LEU A 94 -3.21 12.75 -17.05
C LEU A 94 -3.95 13.19 -18.32
N GLY A 95 -4.66 14.32 -18.30
CA GLY A 95 -5.44 14.81 -19.45
C GLY A 95 -6.67 13.96 -19.78
N LEU A 96 -7.26 13.28 -18.80
CA LEU A 96 -8.41 12.40 -19.00
C LEU A 96 -9.72 13.17 -18.84
N SER A 97 -10.48 13.29 -19.93
CA SER A 97 -11.72 14.09 -19.99
C SER A 97 -13.02 13.30 -19.81
N LYS A 98 -12.97 11.96 -19.82
CA LYS A 98 -14.13 11.06 -19.71
C LYS A 98 -13.87 9.92 -18.72
N CYS A 99 -13.44 10.29 -17.51
CA CYS A 99 -13.04 9.35 -16.49
C CYS A 99 -13.79 9.63 -15.19
N ALA A 100 -14.51 8.63 -14.67
CA ALA A 100 -14.96 8.68 -13.28
C ALA A 100 -13.72 8.58 -12.37
N CYS A 101 -13.68 9.33 -11.28
CA CYS A 101 -12.54 9.30 -10.36
C CYS A 101 -12.98 9.52 -8.91
N PHE A 102 -12.35 8.80 -7.99
CA PHE A 102 -12.54 8.98 -6.55
C PHE A 102 -11.35 8.46 -5.75
N ASP A 103 -11.21 8.99 -4.53
CA ASP A 103 -10.25 8.49 -3.55
C ASP A 103 -10.86 7.36 -2.72
N LEU A 104 -10.02 6.41 -2.31
CA LEU A 104 -10.35 5.37 -1.35
C LEU A 104 -9.38 5.45 -0.18
N SER A 105 -9.91 5.52 1.04
CA SER A 105 -9.12 5.53 2.26
C SER A 105 -9.40 4.28 3.10
N ALA A 106 -8.42 3.38 3.20
CA ALA A 106 -8.45 2.21 4.08
C ALA A 106 -7.03 1.89 4.61
N ALA A 107 -6.30 2.96 4.99
CA ALA A 107 -4.92 2.91 5.46
C ALA A 107 -4.04 2.00 4.56
N CYS A 108 -3.15 1.19 5.15
CA CYS A 108 -2.28 0.29 4.40
C CYS A 108 -3.00 -0.79 3.56
N THR A 109 -4.29 -1.06 3.80
CA THR A 109 -5.08 -1.96 2.95
C THR A 109 -5.73 -1.25 1.77
N GLY A 110 -5.60 0.07 1.66
CA GLY A 110 -6.25 0.89 0.66
C GLY A 110 -6.04 0.38 -0.77
N PHE A 111 -4.83 -0.07 -1.12
CA PHE A 111 -4.58 -0.64 -2.44
C PHE A 111 -5.44 -1.89 -2.70
N SER A 112 -5.51 -2.82 -1.75
CA SER A 112 -6.33 -4.04 -1.88
C SER A 112 -7.82 -3.70 -2.04
N TYR A 113 -8.33 -2.76 -1.23
CA TYR A 113 -9.73 -2.32 -1.35
C TYR A 113 -9.99 -1.64 -2.70
N ALA A 114 -9.09 -0.76 -3.15
CA ALA A 114 -9.20 -0.10 -4.44
C ALA A 114 -9.13 -1.10 -5.60
N LEU A 115 -8.27 -2.13 -5.50
CA LEU A 115 -8.16 -3.19 -6.49
C LEU A 115 -9.45 -4.02 -6.59
N GLU A 116 -10.08 -4.37 -5.46
CA GLU A 116 -11.37 -5.07 -5.45
C GLU A 116 -12.50 -4.19 -6.01
N CYS A 117 -12.57 -2.91 -5.64
CA CYS A 117 -13.53 -1.99 -6.23
C CYS A 117 -13.37 -1.93 -7.77
N GLY A 118 -12.13 -1.72 -8.25
CA GLY A 118 -11.81 -1.72 -9.67
C GLY A 118 -12.19 -3.03 -10.36
N ARG A 119 -11.89 -4.16 -9.73
CA ARG A 119 -12.30 -5.49 -10.21
C ARG A 119 -13.81 -5.55 -10.44
N ARG A 120 -14.61 -5.11 -9.46
CA ARG A 120 -16.08 -5.14 -9.56
C ARG A 120 -16.60 -4.23 -10.67
N PHE A 121 -16.03 -3.04 -10.85
CA PHE A 121 -16.39 -2.19 -11.98
C PHE A 121 -16.12 -2.86 -13.33
N ILE A 122 -14.96 -3.52 -13.49
CA ILE A 122 -14.63 -4.24 -14.72
C ILE A 122 -15.55 -5.45 -14.96
N GLU A 123 -15.74 -6.31 -13.96
CA GLU A 123 -16.49 -7.56 -14.09
C GLU A 123 -18.00 -7.34 -14.27
N THR A 124 -18.54 -6.23 -13.76
CA THR A 124 -19.95 -5.84 -13.96
C THR A 124 -20.19 -5.00 -15.21
N GLY A 125 -19.14 -4.64 -15.95
CA GLY A 125 -19.22 -3.81 -17.15
C GLY A 125 -19.36 -2.30 -16.89
N GLY A 126 -19.21 -1.85 -15.64
CA GLY A 126 -19.22 -0.44 -15.26
C GLY A 126 -17.95 0.33 -15.66
N SER A 127 -16.87 -0.37 -16.02
CA SER A 127 -15.63 0.20 -16.55
C SER A 127 -15.02 -0.75 -17.59
N LYS A 128 -14.34 -0.19 -18.59
CA LYS A 128 -13.56 -0.94 -19.58
C LYS A 128 -12.08 -0.97 -19.25
N ALA A 129 -11.60 0.02 -18.50
CA ALA A 129 -10.22 0.17 -18.11
C ALA A 129 -10.11 1.04 -16.86
N ALA A 130 -9.76 0.40 -15.75
CA ALA A 130 -9.66 1.04 -14.44
C ALA A 130 -8.20 1.18 -14.03
N LEU A 131 -7.74 2.42 -13.84
CA LEU A 131 -6.44 2.74 -13.30
C LEU A 131 -6.54 2.80 -11.77
N ILE A 132 -5.83 1.91 -11.09
CA ILE A 132 -5.76 1.84 -9.64
C ILE A 132 -4.40 2.34 -9.22
N VAL A 133 -4.35 3.39 -8.41
CA VAL A 133 -3.10 4.01 -7.95
C VAL A 133 -3.08 4.02 -6.43
N ALA A 134 -1.95 3.69 -5.82
CA ALA A 134 -1.70 3.96 -4.42
C ALA A 134 -0.53 4.94 -4.31
N SER A 135 -0.72 6.06 -3.61
CA SER A 135 0.26 7.15 -3.54
C SER A 135 0.28 7.76 -2.14
N GLU A 136 1.45 7.77 -1.50
CA GLU A 136 1.57 8.11 -0.08
C GLU A 136 2.77 9.03 0.17
N THR A 137 2.50 10.26 0.63
CA THR A 137 3.50 11.22 1.15
C THR A 137 3.56 11.14 2.69
N THR A 138 3.67 9.90 3.20
CA THR A 138 3.61 9.58 4.63
C THR A 138 4.56 10.43 5.47
N SER A 139 5.75 10.72 4.96
CA SER A 139 6.79 11.53 5.62
C SER A 139 6.30 12.90 6.10
N LYS A 140 5.29 13.48 5.45
CA LYS A 140 4.68 14.77 5.81
C LYS A 140 3.77 14.70 7.04
N PHE A 141 3.42 13.48 7.46
CA PHE A 141 2.56 13.18 8.61
C PHE A 141 3.34 12.46 9.72
N ILE A 142 4.66 12.62 9.76
CA ILE A 142 5.54 12.02 10.77
C ILE A 142 6.03 13.07 11.76
N ASN A 143 6.00 12.73 13.05
CA ASN A 143 6.75 13.46 14.06
C ASN A 143 8.21 12.99 14.02
N TRP A 144 9.08 13.78 13.38
CA TRP A 144 10.50 13.44 13.24
C TRP A 144 11.28 13.39 14.55
N LYS A 145 10.70 13.84 15.67
CA LYS A 145 11.27 13.71 17.02
C LYS A 145 10.86 12.41 17.72
N ASP A 146 9.87 11.70 17.20
CA ASP A 146 9.39 10.43 17.75
C ASP A 146 10.04 9.25 17.03
N ARG A 147 11.09 8.69 17.64
CA ARG A 147 11.80 7.52 17.12
C ARG A 147 10.92 6.27 16.95
N SER A 148 9.78 6.18 17.62
CA SER A 148 8.92 4.99 17.55
C SER A 148 8.21 4.86 16.20
N THR A 149 8.06 5.98 15.48
CA THR A 149 7.37 6.06 14.20
C THR A 149 8.27 6.54 13.06
N CYS A 150 9.14 7.53 13.28
CA CYS A 150 9.90 8.18 12.21
C CYS A 150 10.90 7.25 11.48
N VAL A 151 11.27 6.14 12.13
CA VAL A 151 12.14 5.10 11.56
C VAL A 151 11.40 4.13 10.64
N LEU A 152 10.08 4.23 10.49
CA LEU A 152 9.29 3.23 9.76
C LEU A 152 8.93 3.66 8.35
N PHE A 153 8.54 4.93 8.18
CA PHE A 153 7.77 5.34 7.01
C PHE A 153 8.65 5.94 5.92
N GLY A 154 8.22 5.72 4.68
CA GLY A 154 8.74 6.36 3.49
C GLY A 154 7.60 6.79 2.57
N ASP A 155 7.99 7.40 1.45
CA ASP A 155 7.06 7.93 0.45
C ASP A 155 7.22 7.18 -0.88
N GLY A 156 6.12 7.07 -1.61
CA GLY A 156 6.15 6.49 -2.94
C GLY A 156 4.76 6.31 -3.52
N ALA A 157 4.74 5.93 -4.79
CA ALA A 157 3.51 5.61 -5.51
C ALA A 157 3.68 4.41 -6.41
N GLY A 158 2.60 3.68 -6.63
CA GLY A 158 2.52 2.73 -7.73
C GLY A 158 1.11 2.57 -8.27
N ALA A 159 1.04 2.03 -9.46
CA ALA A 159 -0.17 2.01 -10.27
C ALA A 159 -0.31 0.66 -10.98
N VAL A 160 -1.56 0.23 -11.17
CA VAL A 160 -1.92 -0.90 -12.02
C VAL A 160 -3.09 -0.54 -12.92
N LEU A 161 -3.10 -1.10 -14.13
CA LEU A 161 -4.24 -1.02 -15.03
C LEU A 161 -5.01 -2.34 -15.03
N LEU A 162 -6.30 -2.27 -14.73
CA LEU A 162 -7.22 -3.39 -14.85
C LEU A 162 -7.98 -3.34 -16.17
N LYS A 163 -8.01 -4.47 -16.89
CA LYS A 163 -8.84 -4.66 -18.10
C LYS A 163 -9.55 -6.01 -18.05
N PRO A 164 -10.71 -6.14 -18.72
CA PRO A 164 -11.41 -7.42 -18.79
C PRO A 164 -10.66 -8.39 -19.70
N LYS A 165 -10.36 -9.60 -19.21
CA LYS A 165 -9.68 -10.68 -19.95
C LYS A 165 -10.40 -12.02 -19.78
N GLU A 166 -10.22 -12.91 -20.76
CA GLU A 166 -10.83 -14.26 -20.75
C GLU A 166 -10.06 -15.26 -19.88
N LYS A 167 -8.76 -15.04 -19.66
CA LYS A 167 -7.86 -15.90 -18.87
C LYS A 167 -7.09 -15.07 -17.85
N GLY A 168 -6.77 -15.70 -16.72
CA GLY A 168 -6.11 -15.06 -15.58
C GLY A 168 -6.97 -14.00 -14.90
N GLY A 169 -6.30 -13.13 -14.14
CA GLY A 169 -6.87 -12.03 -13.39
C GLY A 169 -7.11 -12.32 -11.91
N ILE A 170 -7.85 -11.44 -11.25
CA ILE A 170 -8.14 -11.56 -9.83
C ILE A 170 -9.18 -12.65 -9.64
N ILE A 171 -8.80 -13.76 -9.02
CA ILE A 171 -9.67 -14.93 -8.87
C ILE A 171 -10.41 -14.93 -7.52
N GLY A 172 -9.79 -14.38 -6.48
CA GLY A 172 -10.31 -14.40 -5.13
C GLY A 172 -9.96 -13.16 -4.34
N SER A 173 -10.80 -12.82 -3.38
CA SER A 173 -10.49 -11.78 -2.41
C SER A 173 -11.17 -12.08 -1.07
N TYR A 174 -10.54 -11.63 0.01
CA TYR A 174 -11.04 -11.74 1.37
C TYR A 174 -10.74 -10.41 2.08
N PHE A 175 -11.74 -9.87 2.77
CA PHE A 175 -11.67 -8.60 3.49
C PHE A 175 -12.36 -8.74 4.83
N ASN A 176 -11.78 -8.15 5.86
CA ASN A 176 -12.38 -8.10 7.19
C ASN A 176 -11.84 -6.91 7.99
N THR A 177 -12.53 -6.56 9.08
CA THR A 177 -12.29 -5.34 9.85
C THR A 177 -12.51 -5.56 11.34
N ASN A 178 -11.73 -4.87 12.18
CA ASN A 178 -11.94 -4.74 13.60
C ASN A 178 -11.80 -3.27 14.04
N GLY A 179 -12.94 -2.55 14.05
CA GLY A 179 -13.04 -1.13 14.44
C GLY A 179 -12.64 -0.81 15.89
N LYS A 180 -12.57 -1.81 16.78
CA LYS A 180 -12.30 -1.59 18.21
C LYS A 180 -10.84 -1.23 18.49
N LEU A 181 -9.97 -1.35 17.49
CA LEU A 181 -8.53 -1.09 17.59
C LEU A 181 -8.15 0.27 16.97
N GLU A 182 -9.08 1.21 16.88
CA GLU A 182 -8.81 2.53 16.29
C GLU A 182 -7.70 3.30 17.02
N ASP A 183 -7.55 3.11 18.33
CA ASP A 183 -6.64 3.91 19.16
C ASP A 183 -5.16 3.51 19.03
N ILE A 184 -4.85 2.31 18.53
CA ILE A 184 -3.47 1.80 18.49
C ILE A 184 -2.70 2.23 17.22
N LEU A 185 -3.38 2.79 16.21
CA LEU A 185 -2.75 3.36 15.01
C LEU A 185 -3.67 4.40 14.36
N LYS A 186 -3.36 5.70 14.51
CA LYS A 186 -4.17 6.80 13.97
C LYS A 186 -3.38 8.11 13.80
N ILE A 187 -3.98 9.05 13.09
CA ILE A 187 -3.67 10.48 13.19
C ILE A 187 -4.78 11.13 14.02
N PRO A 188 -4.51 11.61 15.26
CA PRO A 188 -5.59 12.06 16.17
C PRO A 188 -6.37 13.31 15.72
N ALA A 189 -5.70 14.28 15.09
CA ALA A 189 -6.24 15.59 14.72
C ALA A 189 -6.20 15.83 13.20
N GLY A 190 -6.91 16.86 12.74
CA GLY A 190 -7.04 17.23 11.32
C GLY A 190 -8.35 16.77 10.69
N GLY A 191 -9.02 15.80 11.31
CA GLY A 191 -10.38 15.40 10.98
C GLY A 191 -11.45 16.18 11.75
N SER A 192 -12.72 15.87 11.48
CA SER A 192 -13.88 16.55 12.07
C SER A 192 -14.02 16.39 13.60
N ARG A 193 -13.54 15.27 14.16
CA ARG A 193 -13.58 15.03 15.61
C ARG A 193 -12.62 15.94 16.38
N MET A 194 -11.50 16.30 15.77
CA MET A 194 -10.49 17.18 16.36
C MET A 194 -9.88 18.07 15.26
N PRO A 195 -10.56 19.16 14.89
CA PRO A 195 -10.08 20.08 13.85
C PRO A 195 -8.72 20.70 14.19
N ALA A 196 -8.08 21.29 13.17
CA ALA A 196 -6.85 22.02 13.36
C ALA A 196 -7.04 23.21 14.31
N SER A 197 -6.13 23.35 15.26
CA SER A 197 -6.05 24.47 16.21
C SER A 197 -4.59 24.65 16.65
N PRO A 198 -4.20 25.81 17.20
CA PRO A 198 -2.85 25.98 17.76
C PRO A 198 -2.48 24.88 18.75
N SER A 199 -3.43 24.45 19.61
CA SER A 199 -3.20 23.39 20.60
C SER A 199 -2.92 22.02 19.96
N THR A 200 -3.64 21.66 18.88
CA THR A 200 -3.45 20.35 18.24
C THR A 200 -2.15 20.29 17.44
N VAL A 201 -1.70 21.43 16.90
CA VAL A 201 -0.40 21.57 16.23
C VAL A 201 0.75 21.50 17.24
N GLU A 202 0.68 22.25 18.34
CA GLU A 202 1.71 22.25 19.39
C GLU A 202 1.93 20.84 19.97
N LYS A 203 0.85 20.08 20.14
CA LYS A 203 0.87 18.69 20.63
C LYS A 203 1.24 17.64 19.57
N ASN A 204 1.57 18.04 18.34
CA ASN A 204 1.86 17.13 17.22
C ASN A 204 0.76 16.07 17.00
N LEU A 205 -0.52 16.47 17.09
CA LEU A 205 -1.65 15.54 16.93
C LEU A 205 -2.03 15.31 15.46
N HIS A 206 -1.39 16.00 14.52
CA HIS A 206 -1.57 15.85 13.08
C HIS A 206 -0.57 14.86 12.46
N THR A 207 0.16 14.11 13.29
CA THR A 207 1.11 13.08 12.86
C THR A 207 0.66 11.69 13.27
N ILE A 208 1.20 10.67 12.62
CA ILE A 208 0.93 9.26 12.94
C ILE A 208 1.34 8.96 14.38
N GLN A 209 0.43 8.33 15.13
CA GLN A 209 0.66 7.79 16.45
C GLN A 209 0.37 6.28 16.44
N MET A 210 1.20 5.51 17.13
CA MET A 210 1.14 4.05 17.07
C MET A 210 1.57 3.38 18.38
N ASP A 211 0.81 2.38 18.82
CA ASP A 211 1.26 1.37 19.78
C ASP A 211 1.90 0.20 19.03
N GLY A 212 3.21 0.30 18.79
CA GLY A 212 3.95 -0.66 17.96
C GLY A 212 3.78 -2.13 18.35
N PRO A 213 3.93 -2.51 19.64
CA PRO A 213 3.69 -3.87 20.11
C PRO A 213 2.30 -4.43 19.79
N GLU A 214 1.23 -3.67 20.05
CA GLU A 214 -0.14 -4.14 19.78
C GLU A 214 -0.42 -4.21 18.27
N VAL A 215 0.05 -3.22 17.48
CA VAL A 215 -0.01 -3.26 16.01
C VAL A 215 0.69 -4.50 15.47
N PHE A 216 1.90 -4.79 15.94
CA PHE A 216 2.68 -5.96 15.51
C PHE A 216 1.94 -7.27 15.77
N LYS A 217 1.43 -7.45 16.99
CA LYS A 217 0.71 -8.66 17.40
C LYS A 217 -0.54 -8.86 16.56
N TYR A 218 -1.34 -7.80 16.37
CA TYR A 218 -2.57 -7.88 15.59
C TYR A 218 -2.27 -8.13 14.10
N ALA A 219 -1.28 -7.44 13.53
CA ALA A 219 -0.89 -7.58 12.12
C ALA A 219 -0.55 -9.02 11.73
N VAL A 220 0.24 -9.72 12.56
CA VAL A 220 0.60 -11.13 12.31
C VAL A 220 -0.65 -12.03 12.34
N LEU A 221 -1.56 -11.82 13.30
CA LEU A 221 -2.78 -12.61 13.44
C LEU A 221 -3.73 -12.40 12.25
N ALA A 222 -4.02 -11.13 11.94
CA ALA A 222 -4.96 -10.74 10.91
C ALA A 222 -4.51 -11.19 9.51
N MET A 223 -3.23 -10.99 9.17
CA MET A 223 -2.70 -11.45 7.88
C MET A 223 -2.63 -12.98 7.79
N SER A 224 -2.31 -13.67 8.89
CA SER A 224 -2.36 -15.14 8.93
C SER A 224 -3.77 -15.67 8.69
N GLU A 225 -4.78 -15.04 9.28
CA GLU A 225 -6.19 -15.37 9.06
C GLU A 225 -6.58 -15.14 7.60
N ALA A 226 -6.25 -13.97 7.04
CA ALA A 226 -6.56 -13.63 5.65
C ALA A 226 -6.01 -14.66 4.66
N ILE A 227 -4.73 -15.02 4.80
CA ILE A 227 -4.07 -16.02 3.94
C ILE A 227 -4.76 -17.37 4.08
N LYS A 228 -4.98 -17.85 5.30
CA LYS A 228 -5.64 -19.15 5.52
C LYS A 228 -7.04 -19.18 4.95
N LYS A 229 -7.80 -18.09 5.13
CA LYS A 229 -9.17 -18.01 4.66
C LYS A 229 -9.24 -18.05 3.14
N ILE A 230 -8.48 -17.20 2.45
CA ILE A 230 -8.51 -17.16 0.98
C ILE A 230 -8.03 -18.47 0.35
N LEU A 231 -6.97 -19.08 0.89
CA LEU A 231 -6.46 -20.37 0.41
C LEU A 231 -7.51 -21.48 0.60
N SER A 232 -8.10 -21.58 1.80
CA SER A 232 -9.14 -22.58 2.08
C SER A 232 -10.39 -22.42 1.19
N THR A 233 -10.80 -21.18 0.89
CA THR A 233 -11.94 -20.89 0.00
C THR A 233 -11.70 -21.35 -1.43
N HIS A 234 -10.45 -21.42 -1.86
CA HIS A 234 -10.07 -21.86 -3.20
C HIS A 234 -9.50 -23.28 -3.22
N SER A 235 -9.57 -24.02 -2.11
CA SER A 235 -8.99 -25.36 -1.96
C SER A 235 -7.49 -25.41 -2.30
N LEU A 236 -6.75 -24.34 -1.97
CA LEU A 236 -5.32 -24.21 -2.19
C LEU A 236 -4.53 -24.32 -0.89
N SER A 237 -3.25 -24.60 -1.02
CA SER A 237 -2.23 -24.56 0.02
C SER A 237 -1.23 -23.42 -0.23
N SER A 238 -0.33 -23.18 0.72
CA SER A 238 0.78 -22.25 0.53
C SER A 238 1.74 -22.66 -0.58
N ASP A 239 1.81 -23.96 -0.88
CA ASP A 239 2.76 -24.51 -1.85
C ASP A 239 2.32 -24.22 -3.29
N ASP A 240 1.02 -24.06 -3.51
CA ASP A 240 0.42 -23.69 -4.81
C ASP A 240 0.67 -22.22 -5.20
N ILE A 241 1.03 -21.38 -4.23
CA ILE A 241 1.30 -19.96 -4.48
C ILE A 241 2.74 -19.78 -4.94
N SER A 242 2.94 -19.17 -6.11
CA SER A 242 4.26 -18.86 -6.69
C SER A 242 4.95 -17.74 -5.91
N LEU A 243 4.21 -16.68 -5.56
CA LEU A 243 4.74 -15.54 -4.82
C LEU A 243 3.71 -14.92 -3.89
N PHE A 244 4.16 -14.60 -2.68
CA PHE A 244 3.44 -13.81 -1.70
C PHE A 244 3.96 -12.38 -1.70
N ILE A 245 3.05 -11.41 -1.75
CA ILE A 245 3.37 -9.98 -1.66
C ILE A 245 2.69 -9.43 -0.40
N PRO A 246 3.35 -9.54 0.76
CA PRO A 246 2.82 -8.96 1.99
C PRO A 246 2.99 -7.44 1.99
N HIS A 247 2.13 -6.76 2.75
CA HIS A 247 2.33 -5.36 3.07
C HIS A 247 3.69 -5.14 3.76
N GLN A 248 4.48 -4.22 3.22
CA GLN A 248 5.83 -3.91 3.67
C GLN A 248 5.78 -2.96 4.88
N ALA A 249 5.39 -3.49 6.05
CA ALA A 249 5.35 -2.71 7.30
C ALA A 249 6.62 -2.89 8.15
N ASN A 250 7.03 -4.15 8.32
CA ASN A 250 8.11 -4.55 9.22
C ASN A 250 8.57 -5.96 8.85
N LEU A 251 9.87 -6.17 8.63
CA LEU A 251 10.42 -7.46 8.21
C LEU A 251 10.14 -8.58 9.22
N ARG A 252 10.07 -8.26 10.52
CA ARG A 252 9.75 -9.25 11.56
C ARG A 252 8.33 -9.78 11.43
N ILE A 253 7.37 -8.96 10.98
CA ILE A 253 5.99 -9.41 10.70
C ILE A 253 6.02 -10.40 9.54
N ILE A 254 6.71 -10.06 8.45
CA ILE A 254 6.84 -10.92 7.26
C ILE A 254 7.50 -12.25 7.61
N ASN A 255 8.60 -12.23 8.37
CA ASN A 255 9.31 -13.43 8.82
C ASN A 255 8.44 -14.32 9.71
N LEU A 256 7.66 -13.73 10.63
CA LEU A 256 6.74 -14.50 11.46
C LEU A 256 5.58 -15.10 10.66
N LEU A 257 5.05 -14.39 9.66
CA LEU A 257 4.07 -14.95 8.74
C LEU A 257 4.64 -16.14 7.98
N SER A 258 5.84 -15.99 7.40
CA SER A 258 6.57 -17.05 6.70
C SER A 258 6.70 -18.30 7.57
N LYS A 259 7.19 -18.13 8.80
CA LYS A 259 7.37 -19.24 9.76
C LYS A 259 6.05 -19.87 10.19
N ARG A 260 5.03 -19.07 10.50
CA ARG A 260 3.73 -19.56 11.01
C ARG A 260 2.94 -20.32 9.95
N LEU A 261 3.08 -19.93 8.69
CA LEU A 261 2.38 -20.54 7.56
C LEU A 261 3.26 -21.52 6.78
N LYS A 262 4.49 -21.77 7.22
CA LYS A 262 5.48 -22.63 6.55
C LYS A 262 5.73 -22.23 5.09
N ILE A 263 5.65 -20.93 4.80
CA ILE A 263 5.96 -20.39 3.48
C ILE A 263 7.47 -20.22 3.41
N PRO A 264 8.15 -20.74 2.38
CA PRO A 264 9.57 -20.49 2.15
C PRO A 264 9.85 -19.00 1.95
N CYS A 265 10.94 -18.48 2.54
CA CYS A 265 11.26 -17.05 2.51
C CYS A 265 11.46 -16.53 1.08
N GLU A 266 11.96 -17.36 0.18
CA GLU A 266 12.13 -17.06 -1.23
C GLU A 266 10.80 -16.81 -1.94
N LYS A 267 9.67 -17.34 -1.45
CA LYS A 267 8.34 -17.06 -1.97
C LYS A 267 7.75 -15.75 -1.42
N MET A 268 8.40 -15.10 -0.45
CA MET A 268 7.99 -13.78 0.04
C MET A 268 8.74 -12.69 -0.74
N PHE A 269 8.01 -11.80 -1.40
CA PHE A 269 8.61 -10.61 -1.99
C PHE A 269 8.80 -9.51 -0.92
N VAL A 270 10.04 -9.05 -0.75
CA VAL A 270 10.41 -8.02 0.23
C VAL A 270 11.30 -6.98 -0.42
N ASN A 271 10.94 -5.71 -0.26
CA ASN A 271 11.75 -4.55 -0.64
C ASN A 271 11.74 -3.43 0.42
N LEU A 272 11.22 -3.76 1.60
CA LEU A 272 11.11 -2.87 2.76
C LEU A 272 12.45 -2.23 3.15
N ASP A 273 13.56 -2.95 2.96
CA ASP A 273 14.91 -2.50 3.29
C ASP A 273 15.31 -1.22 2.54
N LYS A 274 14.78 -1.03 1.32
CA LYS A 274 15.12 0.09 0.40
C LYS A 274 14.18 1.30 0.51
N TYR A 275 12.95 1.09 0.97
CA TYR A 275 11.90 2.11 0.86
C TYR A 275 11.20 2.44 2.17
N GLY A 276 11.37 1.62 3.21
CA GLY A 276 10.52 1.69 4.39
C GLY A 276 9.05 1.38 4.08
N ASN A 277 8.19 1.69 5.04
CA ASN A 277 6.75 1.51 4.91
C ASN A 277 6.13 2.71 4.17
N MET A 278 5.70 2.48 2.93
CA MET A 278 5.00 3.47 2.10
C MET A 278 3.47 3.33 2.19
N MET A 279 2.95 2.92 3.36
CA MET A 279 1.51 2.77 3.62
C MET A 279 0.83 1.93 2.53
N SER A 280 -0.23 2.43 1.87
CA SER A 280 -0.93 1.68 0.83
C SER A 280 -0.11 1.45 -0.44
N ALA A 281 0.91 2.27 -0.71
CA ALA A 281 1.77 2.13 -1.89
C ALA A 281 2.75 0.95 -1.78
N SER A 282 3.07 0.49 -0.57
CA SER A 282 4.02 -0.60 -0.32
C SER A 282 3.74 -1.85 -1.18
N SER A 283 2.50 -2.32 -1.19
CA SER A 283 2.14 -3.59 -1.85
C SER A 283 2.17 -3.47 -3.38
N VAL A 284 1.78 -2.33 -3.94
CA VAL A 284 1.75 -2.14 -5.40
C VAL A 284 3.14 -1.84 -5.96
N VAL A 285 3.99 -1.13 -5.20
CA VAL A 285 5.40 -0.94 -5.56
C VAL A 285 6.12 -2.30 -5.56
N ALA A 286 5.89 -3.12 -4.52
CA ALA A 286 6.41 -4.48 -4.46
C ALA A 286 5.94 -5.35 -5.64
N LEU A 287 4.67 -5.24 -6.04
CA LEU A 287 4.15 -5.92 -7.24
C LEU A 287 4.88 -5.48 -8.51
N ASP A 288 5.05 -4.17 -8.75
CA ASP A 288 5.78 -3.67 -9.93
C ASP A 288 7.23 -4.17 -9.97
N GLU A 289 7.93 -4.17 -8.81
CA GLU A 289 9.29 -4.72 -8.74
C GLU A 289 9.32 -6.22 -9.03
N ALA A 290 8.37 -6.99 -8.50
CA ALA A 290 8.28 -8.43 -8.71
C ALA A 290 8.04 -8.76 -10.18
N VAL A 291 7.16 -8.02 -10.85
CA VAL A 291 6.91 -8.17 -12.30
C VAL A 291 8.16 -7.81 -13.11
N LYS A 292 8.75 -6.62 -12.88
CA LYS A 292 9.92 -6.16 -13.65
C LYS A 292 11.18 -6.97 -13.41
N SER A 293 11.31 -7.61 -12.26
CA SER A 293 12.44 -8.50 -11.95
C SER A 293 12.25 -9.93 -12.48
N GLY A 294 11.13 -10.24 -13.14
CA GLY A 294 10.84 -11.57 -13.66
C GLY A 294 10.47 -12.61 -12.59
N ARG A 295 10.16 -12.15 -11.37
CA ARG A 295 9.73 -13.00 -10.25
C ARG A 295 8.28 -13.46 -10.35
N ILE A 296 7.52 -12.90 -11.28
CA ILE A 296 6.14 -13.26 -11.62
C ILE A 296 6.07 -13.53 -13.12
N GLN A 297 5.48 -14.66 -13.50
CA GLN A 297 5.30 -15.11 -14.87
C GLN A 297 3.81 -15.39 -15.15
N GLU A 298 3.42 -15.39 -16.43
CA GLU A 298 2.03 -15.72 -16.83
C GLU A 298 1.66 -17.13 -16.32
N GLY A 299 0.50 -17.25 -15.68
CA GLY A 299 0.00 -18.48 -15.06
C GLY A 299 0.39 -18.64 -13.58
N ASP A 300 1.26 -17.79 -13.04
CA ASP A 300 1.61 -17.84 -11.61
C ASP A 300 0.42 -17.49 -10.73
N LEU A 301 0.31 -18.18 -9.58
CA LEU A 301 -0.63 -17.79 -8.52
C LEU A 301 0.07 -16.86 -7.53
N ILE A 302 -0.40 -15.62 -7.47
CA ILE A 302 0.13 -14.57 -6.61
C ILE A 302 -0.87 -14.27 -5.48
N LEU A 303 -0.38 -14.18 -4.25
CA LEU A 303 -1.19 -13.81 -3.09
C LEU A 303 -0.67 -12.51 -2.49
N MET A 304 -1.48 -11.45 -2.60
CA MET A 304 -1.23 -10.19 -1.90
C MET A 304 -1.95 -10.20 -0.56
N VAL A 305 -1.30 -9.76 0.51
CA VAL A 305 -1.90 -9.69 1.85
C VAL A 305 -1.54 -8.37 2.53
N ALA A 306 -2.51 -7.74 3.19
CA ALA A 306 -2.28 -6.47 3.86
C ALA A 306 -3.07 -6.35 5.16
N VAL A 307 -2.58 -5.49 6.05
CA VAL A 307 -3.25 -5.03 7.27
C VAL A 307 -2.94 -3.55 7.44
N GLY A 308 -3.90 -2.77 7.90
CA GLY A 308 -3.78 -1.32 8.08
C GLY A 308 -4.62 -0.83 9.27
N GLY A 309 -4.38 0.43 9.68
CA GLY A 309 -5.13 1.07 10.76
C GLY A 309 -6.64 1.07 10.50
N GLY A 310 -7.43 0.94 11.57
CA GLY A 310 -8.87 0.71 11.49
C GLY A 310 -9.38 -0.31 12.51
N PHE A 311 -8.88 -1.54 12.63
CA PHE A 311 -7.96 -2.22 11.71
C PHE A 311 -8.70 -2.93 10.59
N THR A 312 -8.21 -2.81 9.37
CA THR A 312 -8.66 -3.58 8.21
C THR A 312 -7.57 -4.58 7.83
N TYR A 313 -7.97 -5.72 7.26
CA TYR A 313 -7.05 -6.69 6.70
C TYR A 313 -7.67 -7.39 5.49
N SER A 314 -6.80 -7.77 4.56
CA SER A 314 -7.23 -8.32 3.28
C SER A 314 -6.24 -9.32 2.71
N ALA A 315 -6.75 -10.22 1.88
CA ALA A 315 -5.96 -11.01 0.97
C ALA A 315 -6.60 -11.00 -0.43
N ILE A 316 -5.77 -10.94 -1.47
CA ILE A 316 -6.18 -10.99 -2.87
C ILE A 316 -5.38 -12.08 -3.56
N LEU A 317 -6.08 -12.97 -4.23
CA LEU A 317 -5.52 -14.08 -4.99
C LEU A 317 -5.65 -13.77 -6.48
N ILE A 318 -4.52 -13.79 -7.17
CA ILE A 318 -4.39 -13.40 -8.57
C ILE A 318 -3.76 -14.57 -9.33
N GLU A 319 -4.38 -14.94 -10.45
CA GLU A 319 -3.75 -15.75 -11.49
C GLU A 319 -3.14 -14.77 -12.49
N TRP A 320 -1.81 -14.64 -12.52
CA TRP A 320 -1.12 -13.62 -13.30
C TRP A 320 -1.30 -13.84 -14.79
#